data_AF-A0A087H794-F1
#
_entry.id   AF-A0A087H794-F1
#
_cell.length_a   1.000
_cell.length_b   1.000
_cell.length_c   1.000
_cell.angle_alpha   90.00
_cell.angle_beta   90.00
_cell.angle_gamma   90.00
#
_symmetry.space_group_name_H-M   'P 1'
#
loop_
_entity.id
_entity.type
_entity.pdbx_description
1 polymer ?
#
loop_
_entity_poly.entity_id
_entity_poly.type
_entity_poly.pdbx_seq_one_letter_code
_entity_poly.pdbx_strand_id
1 'polypeptide(L)'
;MMASRRLIQTAKAVLGTTTSNSCSAFGLSRFYSKPATYFVKVGIPEFLSGIGGGAETHIAKLETEIGDLQKLLVTRTLRLKKLEIPCKHRKLILKYGQKYRLGLWRPRADSIKT
;
A
#
# COMPACT_ATOMS: atom_id res chain seq x y z
N MET A 1 4.74 14.75 -26.68
CA MET A 1 4.47 13.84 -27.81
C MET A 1 5.77 13.11 -28.14
N MET A 2 5.79 11.79 -28.11
CA MET A 2 6.52 10.92 -29.05
C MET A 2 6.09 9.47 -28.78
N ALA A 3 5.21 8.98 -29.64
CA ALA A 3 4.71 7.62 -29.67
C ALA A 3 5.72 6.75 -30.41
N SER A 4 6.07 5.59 -29.85
CA SER A 4 6.74 4.53 -30.61
C SER A 4 5.79 3.35 -30.71
N ARG A 5 5.09 3.27 -31.85
CA ARG A 5 4.31 2.10 -32.25
C ARG A 5 5.24 1.18 -33.03
N ARG A 6 5.44 -0.06 -32.57
CA ARG A 6 5.96 -1.13 -33.43
C ARG A 6 4.84 -2.13 -33.67
N LEU A 7 4.35 -2.11 -34.91
CA LEU A 7 3.46 -3.11 -35.47
C LEU A 7 4.29 -4.33 -35.86
N ILE A 8 3.94 -5.49 -35.34
CA ILE A 8 4.25 -6.75 -36.00
C ILE A 8 2.91 -7.49 -36.09
N GLN A 9 2.38 -7.55 -37.31
CA GLN A 9 1.25 -8.38 -37.68
C GLN A 9 1.77 -9.60 -38.46
N THR A 10 0.89 -10.61 -38.49
CA THR A 10 0.88 -11.83 -39.34
C THR A 10 1.57 -13.05 -38.70
N ALA A 11 1.02 -14.27 -38.72
CA ALA A 11 0.04 -14.83 -39.65
C ALA A 11 -1.00 -15.76 -38.97
N LYS A 12 -2.07 -16.02 -39.72
CA LYS A 12 -3.27 -16.81 -39.36
C LYS A 12 -2.99 -18.31 -39.34
N ALA A 13 -3.59 -19.03 -38.39
CA ALA A 13 -4.00 -20.41 -38.57
C ALA A 13 -5.48 -20.53 -38.17
N VAL A 14 -6.26 -21.08 -39.11
CA VAL A 14 -7.72 -21.20 -39.08
C VAL A 14 -8.08 -22.66 -38.78
N LEU A 15 -9.19 -22.81 -38.03
CA LEU A 15 -10.19 -23.89 -37.99
C LEU A 15 -10.20 -24.77 -36.73
N GLY A 16 -11.35 -24.71 -36.04
CA GLY A 16 -11.70 -25.56 -34.90
C GLY A 16 -12.92 -25.01 -34.17
N THR A 17 -14.10 -25.23 -34.74
CA THR A 17 -15.43 -24.95 -34.16
C THR A 17 -15.62 -25.68 -32.82
N THR A 18 -16.03 -24.97 -31.75
CA THR A 18 -17.20 -25.30 -30.88
C THR A 18 -17.21 -24.43 -29.61
N THR A 19 -18.36 -23.81 -29.38
CA THR A 19 -18.95 -23.32 -28.13
C THR A 19 -18.35 -23.86 -26.84
N SER A 20 -17.78 -22.98 -25.99
CA SER A 20 -18.16 -22.85 -24.58
C SER A 20 -17.26 -21.84 -23.86
N ASN A 21 -17.91 -20.90 -23.21
CA ASN A 21 -17.42 -19.96 -22.22
C ASN A 21 -16.38 -20.59 -21.27
N SER A 22 -15.13 -20.16 -21.36
CA SER A 22 -14.17 -20.21 -20.26
C SER A 22 -13.09 -19.18 -20.52
N CYS A 23 -13.38 -17.94 -20.12
CA CYS A 23 -12.36 -16.98 -19.80
C CYS A 23 -11.48 -17.61 -18.72
N SER A 24 -10.36 -18.22 -19.11
CA SER A 24 -9.25 -18.48 -18.21
C SER A 24 -8.70 -17.12 -17.81
N ALA A 25 -9.42 -16.45 -16.91
CA ALA A 25 -8.84 -15.50 -16.02
C ALA A 25 -7.68 -16.27 -15.39
N PHE A 26 -6.47 -15.98 -15.83
CA PHE A 26 -5.28 -16.11 -15.00
C PHE A 26 -5.47 -15.14 -13.84
N GLY A 27 -6.47 -15.42 -13.00
CA GLY A 27 -6.60 -14.94 -11.67
C GLY A 27 -5.42 -15.56 -10.98
N LEU A 28 -4.33 -14.81 -10.92
CA LEU A 28 -3.37 -14.95 -9.85
C LEU A 28 -4.22 -14.91 -8.58
N SER A 29 -4.51 -16.10 -8.05
CA SER A 29 -5.05 -16.26 -6.71
C SER A 29 -4.14 -15.41 -5.86
N ARG A 30 -4.65 -14.25 -5.45
CA ARG A 30 -3.83 -13.29 -4.73
C ARG A 30 -3.59 -13.97 -3.40
N PHE A 31 -2.45 -14.65 -3.29
CA PHE A 31 -1.98 -15.32 -2.09
C PHE A 31 -1.86 -14.26 -1.00
N TYR A 32 -2.98 -13.97 -0.35
CA TYR A 32 -3.01 -13.20 0.86
C TYR A 32 -2.64 -14.18 1.96
N SER A 33 -1.34 -14.38 2.14
CA SER A 33 -0.81 -14.80 3.42
C SER A 33 -1.48 -13.92 4.48
N LYS A 34 -2.07 -14.53 5.50
CA LYS A 34 -2.75 -13.83 6.59
C LYS A 34 -1.86 -12.66 7.02
N PRO A 35 -2.36 -11.41 7.10
CA PRO A 35 -1.53 -10.31 7.54
C PRO A 35 -0.96 -10.69 8.91
N ALA A 36 0.36 -10.57 9.06
CA ALA A 36 1.02 -10.80 10.34
C ALA A 36 0.28 -9.91 11.36
N THR A 37 -0.47 -10.56 12.25
CA THR A 37 -1.28 -9.85 13.22
C THR A 37 -0.32 -9.44 14.32
N TYR A 38 0.29 -8.27 14.14
CA TYR A 38 1.04 -7.65 15.21
C TYR A 38 0.05 -7.34 16.33
N PHE A 39 0.06 -8.20 17.35
CA PHE A 39 -0.77 -8.07 18.55
C PHE A 39 -0.33 -6.92 19.45
N VAL A 40 0.88 -6.38 19.20
CA VAL A 40 1.38 -5.19 19.87
C VAL A 40 0.58 -4.00 19.39
N LYS A 41 -0.24 -3.43 20.27
CA LYS A 41 -0.91 -2.13 20.09
C LYS A 41 0.14 -1.02 20.00
N VAL A 42 0.87 -0.97 18.89
CA VAL A 42 1.65 0.20 18.49
C VAL A 42 0.64 1.31 18.15
N GLY A 43 0.81 2.46 18.79
CA GLY A 43 -0.01 3.64 18.48
C GLY A 43 0.35 4.23 17.11
N ILE A 44 -0.56 5.03 16.54
CA ILE A 44 -0.22 5.93 15.43
C ILE A 44 1.02 6.80 15.72
N PRO A 45 1.19 7.41 16.93
CA PRO A 45 2.35 8.24 17.20
C PRO A 45 3.64 7.42 17.18
N GLU A 46 3.64 6.25 17.84
CA GLU A 46 4.79 5.33 17.85
C GLU A 46 5.17 4.86 16.44
N PHE A 47 4.17 4.55 15.61
CA PHE A 47 4.38 4.15 14.23
C PHE A 47 5.02 5.26 13.40
N LEU A 48 4.53 6.50 13.50
CA LEU A 48 5.04 7.63 12.73
C LEU A 48 6.41 8.10 13.21
N SER A 49 6.66 8.09 14.52
CA SER A 49 7.99 8.34 15.09
C SER A 49 9.01 7.29 14.65
N GLY A 50 8.63 6.02 14.59
CA GLY A 50 9.50 4.96 14.08
C GLY A 50 9.87 5.11 12.59
N ILE A 51 8.98 5.67 11.76
CA ILE A 51 9.25 5.92 10.34
C ILE A 51 10.32 7.00 10.15
N GLY A 52 10.28 8.04 11.00
CA GLY A 52 11.10 9.24 10.88
C GLY A 52 10.80 10.06 9.63
N GLY A 53 11.70 10.99 9.28
CA GLY A 53 11.59 11.78 8.03
C GLY A 53 10.45 12.80 8.02
N GLY A 54 10.10 13.35 9.19
CA GLY A 54 9.16 14.45 9.34
C GLY A 54 7.67 14.08 9.25
N ALA A 55 7.35 12.79 9.14
CA ALA A 55 5.96 12.31 9.15
C ALA A 55 5.26 12.53 10.52
N GLU A 56 6.04 12.74 11.57
CA GLU A 56 5.60 13.05 12.95
C GLU A 56 4.76 14.33 13.05
N THR A 57 5.05 15.32 12.21
CA THR A 57 4.32 16.60 12.19
C THR A 57 2.83 16.44 11.84
N HIS A 58 2.45 15.30 11.27
CA HIS A 58 1.08 14.99 10.89
C HIS A 58 0.36 14.02 11.84
N ILE A 59 0.97 13.68 12.99
CA ILE A 59 0.38 12.80 14.00
C ILE A 59 -1.00 13.30 14.43
N ALA A 60 -1.11 14.56 14.85
CA ALA A 60 -2.37 15.13 15.36
C ALA A 60 -3.53 15.04 14.35
N LYS A 61 -3.25 15.29 13.06
CA LYS A 61 -4.26 15.18 11.98
C LYS A 61 -4.68 13.72 11.76
N LEU A 62 -3.73 12.79 11.82
CA LEU A 62 -3.98 11.37 11.58
C LEU A 62 -4.72 10.71 12.76
N GLU A 63 -4.41 11.11 13.99
CA GLU A 63 -5.12 10.66 15.18
C GLU A 63 -6.58 11.13 15.17
N THR A 64 -6.83 12.38 14.78
CA THR A 64 -8.18 12.94 14.76
C THR A 64 -9.08 12.26 13.71
N GLU A 65 -8.57 12.02 12.50
CA GLU A 65 -9.39 11.47 11.40
C GLU A 65 -9.48 9.93 11.44
N ILE A 66 -8.36 9.25 11.73
CA ILE A 66 -8.26 7.80 11.58
C ILE A 66 -8.39 7.09 12.93
N GLY A 67 -7.75 7.63 13.97
CA GLY A 67 -7.80 7.14 15.37
C GLY A 67 -7.12 5.79 15.63
N ASP A 68 -7.13 4.87 14.67
CA ASP A 68 -6.61 3.51 14.81
C ASP A 68 -5.54 3.18 13.75
N LEU A 69 -4.48 2.49 14.20
CA LEU A 69 -3.39 2.05 13.32
C LEU A 69 -3.90 1.10 12.23
N GLN A 70 -4.85 0.20 12.53
CA GLN A 70 -5.37 -0.73 11.51
C GLN A 70 -6.04 0.02 10.37
N LYS A 71 -6.84 1.05 10.70
CA LYS A 71 -7.45 1.93 9.70
C LYS A 71 -6.37 2.68 8.91
N LEU A 72 -5.28 3.13 9.53
CA LEU A 72 -4.17 3.78 8.83
C LEU A 72 -3.50 2.84 7.81
N LEU A 73 -3.28 1.58 8.16
CA LEU A 73 -2.63 0.57 7.30
C LEU A 73 -3.49 0.13 6.10
N VAL A 74 -4.81 0.26 6.21
CA VAL A 74 -5.76 -0.02 5.13
C VAL A 74 -5.98 1.22 4.25
N THR A 75 -5.74 2.41 4.81
CA THR A 75 -5.98 3.70 4.15
C THR A 75 -5.14 3.87 2.88
N ARG A 76 -5.75 4.52 1.88
CA ARG A 76 -5.13 4.83 0.58
C ARG A 76 -4.79 6.31 0.42
N THR A 77 -4.02 6.64 -0.62
CA THR A 77 -3.47 7.98 -0.88
C THR A 77 -4.51 9.10 -0.91
N LEU A 78 -5.71 8.85 -1.42
CA LEU A 78 -6.77 9.86 -1.54
C LEU A 78 -7.22 10.39 -0.17
N ARG A 79 -7.35 9.51 0.83
CA ARG A 79 -7.71 9.89 2.21
C ARG A 79 -6.58 10.70 2.87
N LEU A 80 -5.33 10.27 2.68
CA LEU A 80 -4.16 11.02 3.18
C LEU A 80 -3.99 12.38 2.48
N LYS A 81 -4.43 12.52 1.22
CA LYS A 81 -4.41 13.80 0.50
C LYS A 81 -5.46 14.77 1.06
N LYS A 82 -6.64 14.28 1.46
CA LYS A 82 -7.69 15.10 2.09
C LYS A 82 -7.21 15.71 3.42
N LEU A 83 -6.31 15.02 4.12
CA LEU A 83 -5.64 15.49 5.34
C LEU A 83 -4.48 16.46 5.10
N GLU A 84 -4.32 16.92 3.85
CA GLU A 84 -3.28 17.86 3.43
C GLU A 84 -1.84 17.37 3.66
N ILE A 85 -1.63 16.07 3.77
CA ILE A 85 -0.29 15.51 4.00
C ILE A 85 0.53 15.62 2.71
N PRO A 86 1.74 16.20 2.70
CA PRO A 86 2.60 16.29 1.52
C PRO A 86 2.90 14.94 0.87
N CYS A 87 3.10 14.94 -0.44
CA CYS A 87 3.28 13.71 -1.23
C CYS A 87 4.47 12.85 -0.75
N LYS A 88 5.56 13.50 -0.29
CA LYS A 88 6.73 12.82 0.28
C LYS A 88 6.35 11.98 1.50
N HIS A 89 5.64 12.57 2.47
CA HIS A 89 5.21 11.87 3.68
C HIS A 89 4.17 10.79 3.39
N ARG A 90 3.20 11.03 2.48
CA ARG A 90 2.26 9.97 2.07
C ARG A 90 2.96 8.73 1.51
N LYS A 91 4.01 8.92 0.70
CA LYS A 91 4.82 7.81 0.16
C LYS A 91 5.54 7.05 1.27
N LEU A 92 6.10 7.75 2.26
CA LEU A 92 6.75 7.13 3.42
C LEU A 92 5.77 6.30 4.23
N ILE A 93 4.62 6.87 4.61
CA ILE A 93 3.58 6.19 5.39
C ILE A 93 3.13 4.90 4.70
N LEU A 94 2.87 4.94 3.39
CA LEU A 94 2.44 3.75 2.65
C LEU A 94 3.56 2.71 2.48
N LYS A 95 4.80 3.16 2.25
CA LYS A 95 5.98 2.27 2.15
C LYS A 95 6.18 1.49 3.45
N TYR A 96 6.19 2.19 4.58
CA TYR A 96 6.38 1.56 5.88
C TYR A 96 5.14 0.82 6.38
N GLY A 97 3.94 1.28 6.05
CA GLY A 97 2.69 0.56 6.34
C GLY A 97 2.66 -0.80 5.65
N GLN A 98 3.12 -0.89 4.40
CA GLN A 98 3.25 -2.18 3.72
C GLN A 98 4.33 -3.07 4.35
N LYS A 99 5.49 -2.51 4.74
CA LYS A 99 6.54 -3.28 5.44
C LYS A 99 6.05 -3.82 6.78
N TYR A 100 5.28 -3.00 7.51
CA TYR A 100 4.65 -3.37 8.76
C TYR A 100 3.66 -4.51 8.53
N ARG A 101 2.79 -4.46 7.51
CA ARG A 101 1.90 -5.58 7.19
C ARG A 101 2.62 -6.90 6.88
N LEU A 102 3.84 -6.81 6.33
CA LEU A 102 4.61 -7.96 5.85
C LEU A 102 5.50 -8.61 6.90
N GLY A 103 5.58 -8.11 8.14
CA GLY A 103 6.52 -8.71 9.09
C GLY A 103 7.88 -8.02 9.14
N LEU A 104 8.22 -7.22 8.12
CA LEU A 104 9.61 -6.90 7.77
C LEU A 104 10.19 -5.70 8.53
N TRP A 105 9.32 -4.89 9.11
CA TRP A 105 9.73 -3.70 9.84
C TRP A 105 8.81 -3.47 11.03
N ARG A 106 9.40 -3.07 12.15
CA ARG A 106 8.69 -2.74 13.39
C ARG A 106 9.17 -1.37 13.87
N PRO A 107 8.26 -0.49 14.34
CA PRO A 107 8.66 0.74 15.02
C PRO A 107 9.58 0.38 16.18
N ARG A 108 10.78 0.94 16.20
CA ARG A 108 11.66 0.93 17.37
C ARG A 108 11.31 2.16 18.19
N ALA A 109 11.00 1.96 19.47
CA ALA A 109 10.70 3.04 20.42
C ALA A 109 11.94 3.89 20.80
N ASP A 110 13.00 3.86 19.98
CA ASP A 110 14.29 4.48 20.26
C ASP A 110 14.27 6.02 20.05
N SER A 111 13.11 6.63 19.76
CA SER A 111 12.99 8.05 19.42
C SER A 111 12.10 8.87 20.35
N ILE A 112 11.81 8.39 21.57
CA ILE A 112 11.42 9.30 22.66
C ILE A 112 12.69 10.04 23.07
N LYS A 113 13.09 11.03 22.26
CA LYS A 113 14.04 12.04 22.71
C LYS A 113 13.24 12.97 23.63
N THR A 114 13.50 12.78 24.92
CA THR A 114 13.16 13.67 26.03
C THR A 114 13.43 15.13 25.70
#